data_AF-A0A7S3CP64-F1
#
_entry.id   AF-A0A7S3CP64-F1
#
_cell.length_a   1.000
_cell.length_b   1.000
_cell.length_c   1.000
_cell.angle_alpha   90.00
_cell.angle_beta   90.00
_cell.angle_gamma   90.00
#
_symmetry.space_group_name_H-M   'P 1'
#
loop_
_entity.id
_entity.type
_entity.pdbx_description
1 polymer ?
#
loop_
_entity_poly.entity_id
_entity_poly.type
_entity_poly.pdbx_seq_one_letter_code
_entity_poly.pdbx_strand_id
1 'polypeptide(L)'
;EIINDWGGKREEHEFEHLYRDDREVRLPFNYCNLTLQPAKDPYCSIEAFDPNFNPRLKDKKLFGNLGQVGIVYDLLSVVPFLQKHSKNPMTGKKMAQSDLVKLVLHYNEQGEIHCPVTFKKLTEATQ
;
A
#
# COMPACT_ATOMS: atom_id res chain seq x y z
N GLU A 1 6.81 -35.86 -6.87
CA GLU A 1 7.48 -34.85 -6.03
C GLU A 1 7.10 -33.46 -6.55
N ILE A 2 6.13 -32.80 -5.91
CA ILE A 2 5.62 -31.47 -6.34
C ILE A 2 5.40 -30.63 -5.07
N ILE A 3 6.47 -30.34 -4.34
CA ILE A 3 6.37 -29.64 -3.03
C ILE A 3 7.16 -28.33 -2.99
N ASN A 4 7.89 -27.93 -4.05
CA ASN A 4 8.75 -26.74 -3.98
C ASN A 4 8.33 -25.55 -4.86
N ASP A 5 7.23 -25.61 -5.62
CA ASP A 5 6.90 -24.54 -6.58
C ASP A 5 6.09 -23.36 -6.00
N TRP A 6 5.60 -23.47 -4.77
CA TRP A 6 4.72 -22.45 -4.17
C TRP A 6 5.24 -21.87 -2.84
N GLY A 7 6.56 -21.83 -2.66
CA GLY A 7 7.17 -21.34 -1.42
C GLY A 7 8.59 -20.81 -1.54
N GLY A 8 9.05 -20.43 -2.74
CA GLY A 8 10.32 -19.73 -2.91
C GLY A 8 10.19 -18.27 -2.48
N LYS A 9 11.05 -17.80 -1.57
CA LYS A 9 11.30 -16.36 -1.40
C LYS A 9 11.69 -15.81 -2.78
N ARG A 10 10.79 -15.05 -3.40
CA ARG A 10 11.08 -14.41 -4.68
C ARG A 10 12.22 -13.41 -4.47
N GLU A 11 13.08 -13.27 -5.46
CA GLU A 11 14.15 -12.25 -5.53
C GLU A 11 13.61 -10.81 -5.36
N GLU A 12 12.28 -10.63 -5.43
CA GLU A 12 11.52 -9.41 -5.10
C GLU A 12 11.91 -8.77 -3.75
N HIS A 13 12.40 -9.55 -2.77
CA HIS A 13 12.87 -9.03 -1.47
C HIS A 13 14.10 -8.10 -1.56
N GLU A 14 14.88 -8.15 -2.64
CA GLU A 14 16.04 -7.24 -2.80
C GLU A 14 15.61 -5.77 -2.95
N PHE A 15 14.39 -5.54 -3.45
CA PHE A 15 13.86 -4.19 -3.65
C PHE A 15 13.12 -3.66 -2.42
N GLU A 16 12.67 -4.52 -1.52
CA GLU A 16 11.89 -4.12 -0.34
C GLU A 16 12.71 -3.23 0.62
N HIS A 17 14.02 -3.50 0.73
CA HIS A 17 14.96 -2.68 1.49
C HIS A 17 15.16 -1.26 0.90
N LEU A 18 14.85 -1.04 -0.37
CA LEU A 18 14.89 0.28 -1.01
C LEU A 18 13.67 1.15 -0.65
N TYR A 19 12.59 0.52 -0.19
CA TYR A 19 11.34 1.16 0.23
C TYR A 19 11.17 1.22 1.76
N ARG A 20 11.98 0.47 2.50
CA ARG A 20 12.03 0.51 3.96
C ARG A 20 12.95 1.64 4.42
N ASP A 21 12.42 2.85 4.55
CA ASP A 21 13.07 3.81 5.45
C ASP A 21 12.75 3.34 6.87
N ASP A 22 13.76 2.82 7.60
CA ASP A 22 13.60 2.36 8.99
C ASP A 22 13.09 3.46 9.96
N ARG A 23 12.95 4.70 9.48
CA ARG A 23 12.37 5.84 10.19
C ARG A 23 10.87 6.03 9.96
N GLU A 24 10.30 5.42 8.92
CA GLU A 24 8.87 5.50 8.60
C GLU A 24 8.20 4.15 8.86
N VAL A 25 7.60 4.01 10.04
CA VAL A 25 6.75 2.86 10.35
C VAL A 25 5.54 2.92 9.44
N ARG A 26 5.42 1.96 8.51
CA ARG A 26 4.22 1.83 7.69
C ARG A 26 3.06 1.47 8.61
N LEU A 27 1.96 2.20 8.46
CA LEU A 27 0.73 1.81 9.10
C LEU A 27 0.30 0.43 8.58
N PRO A 28 -0.37 -0.37 9.42
CA PRO A 28 -1.00 -1.60 8.94
C PRO A 28 -1.90 -1.32 7.73
N PHE A 29 -2.00 -2.30 6.83
CA PHE A 29 -2.70 -2.18 5.55
C PHE A 29 -4.20 -1.82 5.67
N ASN A 30 -4.78 -1.97 6.87
CA ASN A 30 -6.17 -1.64 7.18
C ASN A 30 -6.35 -0.25 7.84
N TYR A 31 -5.32 0.59 7.86
CA TYR A 31 -5.37 1.94 8.42
C TYR A 31 -5.30 3.02 7.34
N CYS A 32 -5.92 4.17 7.63
CA CYS A 32 -5.91 5.34 6.78
C CYS A 32 -4.67 6.20 7.05
N ASN A 33 -3.90 6.53 6.02
CA ASN A 33 -2.70 7.38 6.13
C ASN A 33 -3.01 8.87 6.38
N LEU A 34 -4.27 9.29 6.29
CA LEU A 34 -4.67 10.66 6.60
C LEU A 34 -5.16 10.84 8.04
N THR A 35 -5.85 9.84 8.60
CA THR A 35 -6.45 9.91 9.94
C THR A 35 -5.72 9.06 10.98
N LEU A 36 -4.84 8.16 10.55
CA LEU A 36 -4.14 7.18 11.39
C LEU A 36 -5.11 6.25 12.15
N GLN A 37 -6.34 6.09 11.63
CA GLN A 37 -7.38 5.23 12.20
C GLN A 37 -7.66 4.03 11.29
N PRO A 38 -8.24 2.94 11.83
CA PRO A 38 -8.75 1.85 10.99
C PRO A 38 -9.70 2.38 9.92
N ALA A 39 -9.42 2.07 8.66
CA ALA A 39 -10.21 2.53 7.53
C ALA A 39 -11.54 1.76 7.48
N LYS A 40 -12.65 2.51 7.41
CA LYS A 40 -14.00 1.91 7.33
C LYS A 40 -14.39 1.63 5.90
N ASP A 41 -14.07 2.56 5.00
CA ASP A 41 -14.21 2.38 3.56
C ASP A 41 -12.84 2.63 2.91
N PRO A 42 -11.97 1.60 2.87
CA PRO A 42 -10.59 1.74 2.44
C PRO A 42 -10.50 1.92 0.92
N TYR A 43 -9.80 2.97 0.49
CA TYR A 43 -9.42 3.24 -0.90
C TYR A 43 -7.91 3.35 -1.00
N CYS A 44 -7.36 2.88 -2.10
CA CYS A 44 -5.95 2.93 -2.41
C CYS A 44 -5.69 3.92 -3.54
N SER A 45 -4.72 4.83 -3.36
CA SER A 45 -4.18 5.60 -4.48
C SER A 45 -3.14 4.75 -5.21
N ILE A 46 -3.35 4.49 -6.51
CA ILE A 46 -2.33 3.86 -7.35
C ILE A 46 -1.43 4.96 -7.90
N GLU A 47 -0.24 5.11 -7.33
CA GLU A 47 0.74 6.09 -7.81
C GLU A 47 1.97 5.42 -8.42
N ALA A 48 2.41 5.95 -9.57
CA ALA A 48 3.71 5.62 -10.12
C ALA A 48 4.81 6.12 -9.15
N PHE A 49 5.77 5.24 -8.90
CA PHE A 49 6.89 5.49 -8.01
C PHE A 49 7.62 6.80 -8.36
N ASP A 50 7.80 7.67 -7.35
CA ASP A 50 8.69 8.83 -7.47
C ASP A 50 10.10 8.47 -6.98
N PRO A 51 11.11 8.43 -7.85
CA PRO A 51 12.49 8.19 -7.42
C PRO A 51 13.03 9.31 -6.52
N ASN A 52 12.35 10.46 -6.45
CA ASN A 52 12.73 11.54 -5.55
C ASN A 52 12.15 11.39 -4.13
N PHE A 53 11.25 10.43 -3.89
CA PHE A 53 10.64 10.20 -2.57
C PHE A 53 11.61 9.53 -1.59
N ASN A 54 12.55 8.71 -2.07
CA ASN A 54 13.63 8.16 -1.24
C ASN A 54 15.01 8.55 -1.83
N PRO A 55 15.77 9.47 -1.20
CA PRO A 55 17.09 9.89 -1.69
C PRO A 55 18.16 8.79 -1.63
N ARG A 56 17.89 7.65 -0.97
CA ARG A 56 18.77 6.46 -1.02
C ARG A 56 18.63 5.68 -2.33
N LEU A 57 17.62 5.99 -3.14
CA LEU A 57 17.35 5.32 -4.40
C LEU A 57 18.24 5.88 -5.54
N LYS A 58 19.53 5.58 -5.49
CA LYS A 58 20.50 6.13 -6.45
C LYS A 58 20.51 5.41 -7.81
N ASP A 59 20.06 4.15 -7.84
CA ASP A 59 20.11 3.32 -9.05
C ASP A 59 18.85 3.46 -9.91
N LYS A 60 18.74 4.62 -10.57
CA LYS A 60 17.65 4.98 -11.50
C LYS A 60 17.46 4.02 -12.69
N LYS A 61 18.42 3.13 -12.96
CA LYS A 61 18.42 2.22 -14.13
C LYS A 61 17.68 0.89 -13.90
N LEU A 62 17.38 0.52 -12.66
CA LEU A 62 16.73 -0.76 -12.36
C LEU A 62 15.18 -0.66 -12.35
N PHE A 63 14.64 0.56 -12.32
CA PHE A 63 13.21 0.87 -12.16
C PHE A 63 12.49 1.14 -13.49
N GLY A 64 12.74 0.34 -14.52
CA GLY A 64 11.88 0.37 -15.71
C GLY A 64 10.44 0.02 -15.33
N ASN A 65 9.54 1.00 -15.25
CA ASN A 65 8.08 0.84 -15.00
C ASN A 65 7.63 0.06 -13.75
N LEU A 66 8.51 -0.35 -12.83
CA LEU A 66 8.25 -1.49 -11.92
C LEU A 66 7.88 -1.18 -10.46
N GLY A 67 7.65 0.08 -10.08
CA GLY A 67 7.19 0.41 -8.73
C GLY A 67 5.89 1.18 -8.78
N GLN A 68 4.77 0.56 -8.41
CA GLN A 68 3.57 1.30 -8.03
C GLN A 68 3.44 1.21 -6.52
N VAL A 69 3.29 2.35 -5.85
CA VAL A 69 3.08 2.39 -4.40
C VAL A 69 1.61 2.66 -4.15
N GLY A 70 0.97 1.75 -3.40
CA GLY A 70 -0.40 1.90 -2.95
C GLY A 70 -0.45 2.55 -1.58
N ILE A 71 -1.14 3.68 -1.43
CA ILE A 71 -1.39 4.31 -0.13
C ILE A 71 -2.87 4.21 0.21
N VAL A 72 -3.17 3.69 1.41
CA VAL A 72 -4.54 3.47 1.88
C VAL A 72 -5.09 4.72 2.56
N TYR A 73 -6.31 5.10 2.18
CA TYR A 73 -7.07 6.19 2.76
C TYR A 73 -8.50 5.75 3.06
N ASP A 74 -9.16 6.46 3.98
CA ASP A 74 -10.59 6.33 4.21
C ASP A 74 -11.36 7.30 3.31
N LEU A 75 -12.43 6.82 2.67
CA LEU A 75 -13.22 7.58 1.69
C LEU A 75 -13.67 8.95 2.22
N LEU A 76 -14.22 8.96 3.44
CA LEU A 76 -14.76 10.16 4.08
C LEU A 76 -13.69 11.24 4.32
N SER A 77 -12.43 10.83 4.41
CA SER A 77 -11.32 11.73 4.68
C SER A 77 -10.63 12.19 3.40
N VAL A 78 -10.46 11.29 2.41
CA VAL A 78 -9.73 11.60 1.17
C VAL A 78 -10.55 12.42 0.18
N VAL A 79 -11.86 12.17 0.05
CA VAL A 79 -12.76 12.89 -0.87
C VAL A 79 -12.77 14.39 -0.62
N PRO A 80 -13.02 14.90 0.61
CA PRO A 80 -13.01 16.34 0.87
C PRO A 80 -11.62 16.96 0.66
N PHE A 81 -10.55 16.21 0.94
CA PHE A 81 -9.19 16.68 0.69
C PHE A 81 -8.91 16.87 -0.81
N LEU A 82 -9.30 15.89 -1.64
CA LEU A 82 -9.15 15.95 -3.09
C LEU A 82 -9.99 17.05 -3.73
N GLN A 83 -11.19 17.33 -3.21
CA GLN A 83 -12.01 18.44 -3.69
C GLN A 83 -11.36 19.80 -3.42
N LYS A 84 -10.68 19.94 -2.26
CA LYS A 84 -10.06 21.21 -1.86
C LYS A 84 -8.69 21.45 -2.51
N HIS A 85 -7.87 20.40 -2.62
CA HIS A 85 -6.46 20.53 -3.01
C HIS A 85 -6.09 19.82 -4.31
N SER A 86 -6.93 18.89 -4.79
CA SER A 86 -6.70 18.06 -6.00
C SER A 86 -5.30 17.46 -6.07
N LYS A 87 -4.79 17.06 -4.90
CA LYS A 87 -3.46 16.51 -4.67
C LYS A 87 -3.52 15.39 -3.65
N ASN A 88 -2.58 14.46 -3.71
CA ASN A 88 -2.39 13.44 -2.70
C ASN A 88 -1.82 14.07 -1.40
N PRO A 89 -2.38 13.77 -0.22
CA PRO A 89 -1.92 14.34 1.05
C PRO A 89 -0.52 13.90 1.50
N MET A 90 -0.07 12.73 1.05
CA MET A 90 1.24 12.16 1.42
C MET A 90 2.34 12.53 0.41
N THR A 91 2.02 12.50 -0.88
CA THR A 91 3.04 12.72 -1.94
C THR A 91 2.97 14.12 -2.56
N GLY A 92 1.87 14.84 -2.38
CA GLY A 92 1.66 16.17 -2.98
C GLY A 92 1.43 16.16 -4.51
N LYS A 93 1.43 14.98 -5.15
CA LYS A 93 1.18 14.82 -6.58
C LYS A 93 -0.29 15.10 -6.90
N LYS A 94 -0.58 15.52 -8.13
CA LYS A 94 -1.96 15.69 -8.59
C LYS A 94 -2.65 14.32 -8.64
N MET A 95 -3.83 14.23 -8.05
CA MET A 95 -4.62 13.00 -7.99
C MET A 95 -6.10 13.37 -8.14
N ALA A 96 -6.84 12.58 -8.93
CA ALA A 96 -8.28 12.70 -9.05
C ALA A 96 -9.00 11.63 -8.21
N GLN A 97 -10.29 11.83 -7.96
CA GLN A 97 -11.12 10.85 -7.26
C GLN A 97 -11.28 9.54 -8.06
N SER A 98 -11.20 9.61 -9.39
CA SER A 98 -11.25 8.46 -10.29
C SER A 98 -10.06 7.53 -10.15
N ASP A 99 -8.95 8.03 -9.63
CA ASP A 99 -7.69 7.29 -9.51
C ASP A 99 -7.65 6.46 -8.21
N LEU A 100 -8.67 6.61 -7.35
CA LEU A 100 -8.84 5.85 -6.13
C LEU A 100 -9.50 4.50 -6.42
N VAL A 101 -8.85 3.44 -5.98
CA VAL A 101 -9.37 2.07 -6.10
C VAL A 101 -9.92 1.62 -4.76
N LYS A 102 -11.20 1.21 -4.73
CA LYS A 102 -11.81 0.66 -3.52
C LYS A 102 -11.17 -0.68 -3.16
N LEU A 103 -10.77 -0.84 -1.91
CA LEU A 103 -10.28 -2.10 -1.36
C LEU A 103 -11.42 -2.85 -0.68
N VAL A 104 -11.47 -4.17 -0.89
CA VAL A 104 -12.44 -5.06 -0.24
C VAL A 104 -11.68 -5.93 0.76
N LEU A 105 -11.95 -5.73 2.05
CA LEU A 105 -11.37 -6.52 3.13
C LEU A 105 -12.37 -7.59 3.56
N HIS A 106 -11.89 -8.83 3.69
CA HIS A 106 -12.71 -9.96 4.14
C HIS A 106 -12.44 -10.25 5.62
N TYR A 107 -13.51 -10.45 6.39
CA TYR A 107 -13.46 -10.69 7.83
C TYR A 107 -13.98 -12.09 8.15
N ASN A 108 -13.30 -12.80 9.06
CA ASN A 108 -13.75 -14.10 9.55
C ASN A 108 -14.84 -13.93 10.62
N GLU A 109 -15.36 -15.04 11.15
CA GLU A 109 -16.40 -15.05 12.19
C GLU A 109 -15.93 -14.37 13.49
N GLN A 110 -14.62 -14.33 13.73
CA GLN A 110 -13.99 -13.69 14.90
C GLN A 110 -13.78 -12.18 14.69
N GLY A 111 -14.14 -11.62 13.53
CA GLY A 111 -13.96 -10.20 13.21
C GLY A 111 -12.54 -9.82 12.78
N GLU A 112 -11.70 -10.80 12.44
CA GLU A 112 -10.32 -10.61 12.00
C GLU A 112 -10.21 -10.65 10.47
N ILE A 113 -9.28 -9.88 9.91
CA ILE A 113 -9.08 -9.83 8.47
C ILE A 113 -8.39 -11.11 7.99
N HIS A 114 -8.95 -11.74 6.96
CA HIS A 114 -8.38 -12.93 6.33
C HIS A 114 -8.33 -12.81 4.80
N CYS A 115 -7.43 -13.58 4.20
CA CYS A 115 -7.38 -13.73 2.75
C CYS A 115 -8.56 -14.58 2.25
N PRO A 116 -9.38 -14.12 1.29
CA PRO A 116 -10.58 -14.84 0.84
C PRO A 116 -10.28 -16.16 0.10
N VAL A 117 -9.04 -16.34 -0.39
CA VAL A 117 -8.64 -17.56 -1.11
C VAL A 117 -8.05 -18.60 -0.17
N THR A 118 -7.18 -18.17 0.75
CA THR A 118 -6.43 -19.09 1.63
C THR A 118 -7.04 -19.25 3.01
N PHE A 119 -8.01 -18.41 3.38
CA PHE A 119 -8.63 -18.32 4.71
C PHE A 119 -7.63 -18.09 5.86
N LYS A 120 -6.40 -17.70 5.54
CA LYS A 120 -5.38 -17.35 6.52
C LYS A 120 -5.61 -15.93 7.01
N LYS A 121 -5.48 -15.75 8.33
CA LYS A 121 -5.44 -14.43 8.97
C LYS A 121 -4.27 -13.61 8.42
N LEU A 122 -4.53 -12.36 8.06
CA LEU A 122 -3.48 -11.41 7.73
C LEU A 122 -2.91 -10.83 9.03
N THR A 123 -1.63 -11.09 9.30
CA THR A 123 -0.91 -10.57 10.47
C THR A 123 -0.06 -9.37 10.09
N GLU A 124 0.25 -8.51 11.06
CA GLU A 124 1.12 -7.32 10.88
C GLU A 124 2.53 -7.67 10.36
N ALA A 125 2.97 -8.92 10.49
CA ALA A 125 4.25 -9.40 9.98
C ALA A 125 4.27 -9.69 8.46
N THR A 126 3.15 -9.47 7.76
CA THR A 126 3.08 -9.57 6.29
C THR A 126 3.37 -8.21 5.63
N GLN A 127 4.01 -7.28 6.35
CA GLN A 127 4.41 -5.94 5.90
C GLN A 127 5.80 -5.91 5.26
#